data_AF-A0A957CD17-F1
#
_entry.id   AF-A0A957CD17-F1
#
_cell.length_a   1.000
_cell.length_b   1.000
_cell.length_c   1.000
_cell.angle_alpha   90.00
_cell.angle_beta   90.00
_cell.angle_gamma   90.00
#
_symmetry.space_group_name_H-M   'P 1'
#
loop_
_entity.id
_entity.type
_entity.pdbx_description
1 polymer ?
#
loop_
_entity_poly.entity_id
_entity_poly.type
_entity_poly.pdbx_seq_one_letter_code
_entity_poly.pdbx_strand_id
1 'polypeptide(L)'
;SLSVETTISNDDLANYTNDTGFDWTFAVVTPEVLVSLADTFGQSVTNPPSTPHFIIRADGSTTDLTTGFEGPTELLQSIQDAS
;
A
#
# COMPACT_ATOMS: atom_id res chain seq x y z
N SER A 1 0.05 -5.28 -2.17
CA SER A 1 0.18 -4.45 -0.96
C SER A 1 1.60 -4.52 -0.42
N LEU A 2 2.07 -3.46 0.24
CA LEU A 2 3.42 -3.40 0.84
C LEU A 2 3.31 -3.51 2.36
N SER A 3 4.01 -4.48 2.96
CA SER A 3 4.20 -4.50 4.40
C SER A 3 5.31 -3.52 4.78
N VAL A 4 5.00 -2.57 5.66
CA VAL A 4 5.97 -1.63 6.23
C VAL A 4 6.68 -2.19 7.47
N GLU A 5 6.27 -3.36 7.96
CA GLU A 5 7.02 -4.13 8.94
C GLU A 5 8.15 -4.86 8.23
N THR A 6 9.37 -4.32 8.28
CA THR A 6 10.51 -4.80 7.49
C THR A 6 11.05 -6.16 7.91
N THR A 7 10.56 -6.71 9.04
CA THR A 7 11.03 -7.97 9.63
C THR A 7 10.00 -9.08 9.59
N ILE A 8 8.79 -8.83 9.07
CA ILE A 8 7.77 -9.88 8.92
C ILE A 8 8.27 -10.98 7.98
N SER A 9 7.98 -12.23 8.30
CA SER A 9 8.39 -13.34 7.45
C SER A 9 7.47 -13.50 6.24
N ASN A 10 7.99 -14.11 5.18
CA ASN A 10 7.16 -14.46 4.01
C ASN A 10 6.06 -15.44 4.37
N ASP A 11 6.30 -16.35 5.33
CA ASP A 11 5.31 -17.33 5.78
C ASP A 11 4.15 -16.66 6.51
N ASP A 12 4.42 -15.65 7.34
CA ASP A 12 3.37 -14.88 8.03
C ASP A 12 2.48 -14.12 7.03
N LEU A 13 3.08 -13.52 5.99
CA LEU A 13 2.31 -12.88 4.92
C LEU A 13 1.51 -13.88 4.10
N ALA A 14 2.06 -15.05 3.79
CA ALA A 14 1.34 -16.10 3.08
C ALA A 14 0.13 -16.60 3.90
N ASN A 15 0.31 -16.79 5.20
CA ASN A 15 -0.78 -17.15 6.11
C ASN A 15 -1.85 -16.04 6.15
N TYR A 16 -1.44 -14.77 6.25
CA TYR A 16 -2.38 -13.64 6.21
C TYR A 16 -3.22 -13.62 4.93
N THR A 17 -2.62 -13.87 3.75
CA THR A 17 -3.38 -13.95 2.49
C THR A 17 -4.39 -15.09 2.47
N ASN A 18 -4.03 -16.25 3.04
CA ASN A 18 -4.94 -17.40 3.14
C ASN A 18 -6.12 -17.11 4.06
N ASP A 19 -5.87 -16.47 5.20
CA ASP A 19 -6.89 -16.19 6.22
C ASP A 19 -7.89 -15.10 5.79
N THR A 20 -7.41 -14.11 5.04
CA THR A 20 -8.22 -12.98 4.58
C THR A 20 -8.88 -13.20 3.21
N GLY A 21 -8.37 -14.15 2.43
CA GLY A 21 -8.82 -14.41 1.06
C GLY A 21 -8.34 -13.37 0.04
N PHE A 22 -7.34 -12.55 0.40
CA PHE A 22 -6.73 -11.62 -0.53
C PHE A 22 -5.88 -12.37 -1.57
N ASP A 23 -6.14 -12.12 -2.86
CA ASP A 23 -5.48 -12.78 -4.00
C ASP A 23 -4.33 -11.96 -4.62
N TRP A 24 -4.19 -10.69 -4.23
CA TRP A 24 -3.11 -9.81 -4.67
C TRP A 24 -1.77 -10.07 -3.96
N THR A 25 -0.68 -9.68 -4.62
CA THR A 25 0.69 -9.88 -4.10
C THR A 25 0.99 -8.97 -2.91
N PHE A 26 1.60 -9.55 -1.87
CA PHE A 26 2.23 -8.83 -0.77
C PHE A 26 3.75 -8.83 -0.93
N ALA A 27 4.40 -7.74 -0.53
CA ALA A 27 5.86 -7.65 -0.47
C ALA A 27 6.29 -6.94 0.81
N VAL A 28 7.39 -7.39 1.41
CA VAL A 28 8.04 -6.71 2.54
C VAL A 28 8.93 -5.61 1.99
N VAL A 29 8.76 -4.37 2.44
CA VAL A 29 9.64 -3.28 2.03
C VAL A 29 11.02 -3.44 2.66
N THR A 30 12.07 -3.09 1.93
CA THR A 30 13.39 -2.92 2.54
C THR A 30 13.43 -1.61 3.34
N PRO A 31 14.36 -1.46 4.29
CA PRO A 31 14.52 -0.19 5.02
C PRO A 31 14.73 1.02 4.09
N GLU A 32 15.46 0.86 3.00
CA GLU A 32 15.73 1.91 2.02
C GLU A 32 14.47 2.34 1.27
N VAL A 33 13.60 1.37 0.92
CA VAL A 33 12.31 1.65 0.30
C VAL A 33 11.38 2.35 1.30
N LEU A 34 11.38 1.94 2.58
CA LEU A 34 10.57 2.57 3.62
C LEU A 34 10.93 4.06 3.80
N VAL A 35 12.23 4.37 3.84
CA VAL A 35 12.72 5.76 3.89
C VAL A 35 12.29 6.52 2.64
N SER A 36 12.46 5.95 1.44
CA SER A 36 12.07 6.60 0.19
C SER A 36 10.56 6.90 0.12
N LEU A 37 9.73 5.99 0.64
CA LEU A 37 8.29 6.21 0.75
C LEU A 37 7.97 7.38 1.69
N ALA A 38 8.60 7.41 2.87
CA ALA A 38 8.41 8.48 3.84
C ALA A 38 8.88 9.84 3.33
N ASP A 39 9.98 9.90 2.57
CA ASP A 39 10.48 11.12 1.94
C ASP A 39 9.53 11.62 0.84
N THR A 40 8.87 10.72 0.12
CA THR A 40 7.97 11.06 -1.01
C THR A 40 6.56 11.42 -0.54
N PHE A 41 5.99 10.64 0.37
CA PHE A 41 4.57 10.73 0.77
C PHE A 41 4.37 11.22 2.21
N GLY A 42 5.45 11.49 2.93
CA GLY A 42 5.42 11.82 4.35
C GLY A 42 5.28 10.60 5.25
N GLN A 43 5.47 10.80 6.56
CA GLN A 43 5.51 9.74 7.58
C GLN A 43 4.20 8.95 7.69
N SER A 44 3.05 9.50 7.29
CA SER A 44 1.76 8.80 7.35
C SER A 44 1.73 7.53 6.50
N VAL A 45 2.53 7.45 5.43
CA VAL A 45 2.61 6.25 4.58
C VAL A 45 3.14 5.02 5.35
N THR A 46 3.88 5.24 6.44
CA THR A 46 4.45 4.17 7.26
C THR A 46 3.56 3.81 8.46
N ASN A 47 2.31 4.29 8.49
CA ASN A 47 1.37 4.09 9.60
C ASN A 47 0.15 3.26 9.17
N PRO A 48 0.23 1.91 9.17
CA PRO A 48 -0.85 1.03 8.69
C PRO A 48 -2.24 1.29 9.32
N PRO A 49 -2.38 1.62 10.61
CA PRO A 49 -3.67 1.98 11.20
C PRO A 49 -4.41 3.16 10.53
N SER A 50 -3.68 4.03 9.80
CA SER A 50 -4.28 5.13 9.03
C SER A 50 -4.73 4.73 7.63
N THR A 51 -4.60 3.44 7.27
CA THR A 51 -4.90 2.87 5.96
C THR A 51 -4.36 3.70 4.78
N PRO A 52 -3.04 3.99 4.77
CA PRO A 52 -2.42 4.79 3.73
C PRO A 52 -2.45 4.07 2.38
N HIS A 53 -2.81 4.77 1.32
CA HIS A 53 -2.77 4.27 -0.05
C HIS A 53 -2.66 5.41 -1.07
N PHE A 54 -2.19 5.09 -2.28
CA PHE A 54 -2.06 6.01 -3.40
C PHE A 54 -2.10 5.21 -4.71
N ILE A 55 -2.33 5.89 -5.83
CA ILE A 55 -2.38 5.27 -7.15
C ILE A 55 -1.08 5.52 -7.89
N ILE A 56 -0.55 4.48 -8.53
CA ILE A 56 0.56 4.57 -9.50
C ILE A 56 -0.06 4.48 -10.90
N ARG A 57 0.14 5.51 -11.71
CA ARG A 57 -0.37 5.60 -13.09
C ARG A 57 0.49 4.80 -14.06
N ALA A 58 -0.02 4.55 -15.27
CA ALA A 58 0.70 3.81 -16.31
C ALA A 58 2.01 4.48 -16.77
N ASP A 59 2.12 5.80 -16.62
CA ASP A 59 3.34 6.57 -16.90
C ASP A 59 4.35 6.60 -15.73
N GLY A 60 4.01 5.94 -14.61
CA GLY A 60 4.84 5.88 -13.40
C GLY A 60 4.66 7.07 -12.46
N SER A 61 3.86 8.08 -12.79
CA SER A 61 3.49 9.15 -11.84
C SER A 61 2.55 8.64 -10.76
N THR A 62 2.48 9.33 -9.62
CA THR A 62 1.61 8.94 -8.50
C THR A 62 0.57 10.01 -8.19
N THR A 63 -0.53 9.61 -7.55
CA THR A 63 -1.37 10.56 -6.81
C THR A 63 -0.70 10.98 -5.51
N ASP A 64 -1.29 11.95 -4.81
CA ASP A 64 -0.98 12.20 -3.41
C ASP A 64 -1.40 11.01 -2.53
N LEU A 65 -0.91 11.00 -1.30
CA LEU A 65 -1.26 10.00 -0.29
C LEU A 65 -2.69 10.21 0.23
N THR A 66 -3.51 9.17 0.17
CA THR A 66 -4.81 9.10 0.84
C THR A 66 -4.70 8.27 2.11
N THR A 67 -5.50 8.60 3.12
CA THR A 67 -5.64 7.86 4.39
C THR A 67 -7.11 7.65 4.70
N GLY A 68 -7.44 6.64 5.50
CA GLY A 68 -8.82 6.27 5.80
C GLY A 68 -9.32 5.11 4.92
N PHE A 69 -10.46 4.55 5.31
CA PHE A 69 -11.08 3.43 4.61
C PHE A 69 -11.89 3.94 3.43
N GLU A 70 -11.63 3.40 2.25
CA GLU A 70 -12.45 3.60 1.06
C GLU A 70 -13.08 2.26 0.65
N GLY A 71 -14.35 2.31 0.27
CA GLY A 71 -15.05 1.15 -0.25
C GLY A 71 -14.54 0.76 -1.64
N PRO A 72 -14.81 -0.48 -2.10
CA PRO A 72 -14.36 -0.94 -3.41
C PRO A 72 -14.82 -0.04 -4.57
N THR A 73 -16.05 0.48 -4.52
CA THR A 73 -16.58 1.38 -5.56
C THR A 73 -15.84 2.71 -5.59
N GLU A 74 -15.47 3.26 -4.43
CA GLU A 74 -14.73 4.52 -4.31
C GLU A 74 -13.32 4.34 -4.88
N LEU A 75 -12.63 3.25 -4.51
CA LEU A 75 -11.30 2.92 -5.04
C LEU A 75 -11.31 2.74 -6.57
N LEU A 76 -12.34 2.07 -7.12
CA LEU A 76 -12.48 1.92 -8.57
C LEU A 76 -12.69 3.26 -9.27
N GLN A 77 -13.48 4.16 -8.69
CA GLN A 77 -13.66 5.50 -9.23
C GLN A 77 -12.34 6.29 -9.17
N SER A 78 -11.64 6.27 -8.04
CA SER A 78 -10.34 6.94 -7.89
C SER A 78 -9.31 6.45 -8.93
N ILE A 79 -9.28 5.15 -9.24
CA ILE A 79 -8.41 4.59 -10.28
C ILE A 79 -8.80 5.09 -11.68
N GLN A 80 -10.11 5.15 -11.98
CA GLN A 80 -10.60 5.66 -13.26
C GLN A 80 -10.30 7.15 -13.44
N ASP A 81 -10.47 7.95 -12.39
CA ASP A 81 -10.23 9.39 -12.42
C ASP A 81 -8.73 9.73 -12.49
N ALA A 82 -7.88 8.84 -12.00
CA ALA A 82 -6.43 8.98 -12.05
C ALA A 82 -5.80 8.48 -13.36
N SER A 83 -6.58 7.85 -14.25
CA SER A 83 -6.10 7.26 -15.52
C SER A 83 -5.80 8.29 -16.62
#